data_AF-A0A0S4WS30-F1
#
_entry.id   AF-A0A0S4WS30-F1
#
_cell.length_a   1.000
_cell.length_b   1.000
_cell.length_c   1.000
_cell.angle_alpha   90.00
_cell.angle_beta   90.00
_cell.angle_gamma   90.00
#
_symmetry.space_group_name_H-M   'P 1'
#
loop_
_entity.id
_entity.type
_entity.pdbx_description
1 polymer ?
#
loop_
_entity_poly.entity_id
_entity_poly.type
_entity_poly.pdbx_seq_one_letter_code
_entity_poly.pdbx_strand_id
1 'polypeptide(L)'
;MTTCILLTLEQTLRDPDSTEASAPHPDYIERCRELAAGYHALRQRQAPDERPLRAYLLLDIWDGNPLAEALSETWPEAAAARAAVPDDFYAGREDEAPCVVPLPDEVLPHGGTDTLAQVRAQETLARWLEDASRQASQRLVWQHFCAILFSPDSAAWVARYLASLGFQYPPESSTARLFRYQDPRVMQRVWPALSAAQQGMWLGAVEGWWSLTQPWGPWAMEGLVAPADATVPAPPWFKAERPMVPDGQSGMLVLSRLMNAEQWGRAHSAPVGNRVWMRFAENGCGADEQPDADLMQQLLATGVSYGLDERSLEDFIWCSVRYREAPPAIDWRVPHWSRALEHTLQVLRADSDARFISTFDAYLNSGEDAHGLHHPM
;
A
#
# COMPACT_ATOMS: atom_id res chain seq x y z
N MET A 1 -17.27 -4.15 18.30
CA MET A 1 -17.56 -4.93 17.07
C MET A 1 -16.36 -5.00 16.13
N THR A 2 -15.51 -3.96 16.06
CA THR A 2 -14.31 -3.85 15.23
C THR A 2 -13.30 -5.00 15.39
N THR A 3 -13.06 -5.47 16.62
CA THR A 3 -12.12 -6.59 16.89
C THR A 3 -12.66 -7.95 16.43
N CYS A 4 -13.99 -8.16 16.50
CA CYS A 4 -14.59 -9.40 16.02
C CYS A 4 -14.59 -9.47 14.50
N ILE A 5 -14.84 -8.37 13.79
CA ILE A 5 -14.85 -8.35 12.32
C ILE A 5 -13.45 -8.63 11.75
N LEU A 6 -12.41 -8.05 12.35
CA LEU A 6 -11.02 -8.30 11.97
C LEU A 6 -10.59 -9.75 12.23
N LEU A 7 -10.95 -10.31 13.39
CA LEU A 7 -10.67 -11.72 13.74
C LEU A 7 -11.43 -12.71 12.85
N THR A 8 -12.69 -12.42 12.51
CA THR A 8 -13.49 -13.27 11.63
C THR A 8 -12.98 -13.21 10.18
N LEU A 9 -12.51 -12.06 9.71
CA LEU A 9 -11.87 -11.93 8.39
C LEU A 9 -10.53 -12.68 8.32
N GLU A 10 -9.69 -12.59 9.36
CA GLU A 10 -8.45 -13.36 9.47
C GLU A 10 -8.70 -14.88 9.55
N GLN A 11 -9.78 -15.33 10.20
CA GLN A 11 -10.15 -16.74 10.25
C GLN A 11 -10.73 -17.26 8.93
N THR A 12 -11.54 -16.45 8.23
CA THR A 12 -12.15 -16.88 6.96
C THR A 12 -11.13 -16.96 5.82
N LEU A 13 -10.05 -16.17 5.88
CA LEU A 13 -8.92 -16.26 4.94
C LEU A 13 -8.04 -17.50 5.15
N ARG A 14 -8.18 -18.22 6.27
CA ARG A 14 -7.33 -19.37 6.65
C ARG A 14 -7.92 -20.74 6.30
N ASP A 15 -9.21 -20.83 5.96
CA ASP A 15 -9.86 -22.09 5.57
C ASP A 15 -10.43 -22.00 4.15
N PRO A 16 -9.67 -22.38 3.10
CA PRO A 16 -10.23 -22.57 1.77
C PRO A 16 -10.90 -23.95 1.71
N ASP A 17 -12.23 -23.97 1.72
CA ASP A 17 -13.01 -25.20 1.48
C ASP A 17 -12.62 -25.79 0.12
N SER A 18 -12.20 -27.06 0.13
CA SER A 18 -11.74 -27.80 -1.03
C SER A 18 -12.87 -28.00 -2.05
N THR A 19 -13.01 -27.07 -2.98
CA THR A 19 -13.81 -27.24 -4.18
C THR A 19 -12.87 -27.24 -5.39
N GLU A 20 -13.10 -28.18 -6.32
CA GLU A 20 -12.40 -28.27 -7.61
C GLU A 20 -12.12 -26.88 -8.16
N ALA A 21 -10.84 -26.51 -8.22
CA ALA A 21 -10.45 -25.13 -8.46
C ALA A 21 -10.95 -24.69 -9.84
N SER A 22 -11.98 -23.84 -9.82
CA SER A 22 -12.53 -23.19 -11.00
C SER A 22 -11.40 -22.59 -11.85
N ALA A 23 -11.61 -22.51 -13.16
CA ALA A 23 -10.70 -21.79 -14.03
C ALA A 23 -10.59 -20.33 -13.51
N PRO A 24 -9.37 -19.75 -13.45
CA PRO A 24 -9.18 -18.38 -12.99
C PRO A 24 -9.97 -17.42 -13.87
N HIS A 25 -10.47 -16.33 -13.28
CA HIS A 25 -11.27 -15.37 -14.02
C HIS A 25 -10.47 -14.78 -15.22
N PRO A 26 -11.06 -14.66 -16.43
CA PRO A 26 -10.34 -14.28 -17.64
C PRO A 26 -9.54 -12.97 -17.54
N ASP A 27 -10.02 -12.01 -16.75
CA ASP A 27 -9.34 -10.74 -16.54
C ASP A 27 -7.96 -10.91 -15.87
N TYR A 28 -7.80 -11.88 -14.96
CA TYR A 28 -6.50 -12.15 -14.33
C TYR A 28 -5.54 -12.87 -15.29
N ILE A 29 -6.06 -13.71 -16.18
CA ILE A 29 -5.26 -14.28 -17.27
C ILE A 29 -4.73 -13.16 -18.17
N GLU A 30 -5.55 -12.15 -18.47
CA GLU A 30 -5.11 -10.99 -19.25
C GLU A 30 -4.04 -10.17 -18.49
N ARG A 31 -4.15 -10.02 -17.17
CA ARG A 31 -3.09 -9.40 -16.34
C ARG A 31 -1.78 -10.18 -16.39
N CYS A 32 -1.82 -11.51 -16.41
CA CYS A 32 -0.63 -12.33 -16.59
C CYS A 32 0.01 -12.10 -17.98
N ARG A 33 -0.80 -11.97 -19.04
CA ARG A 33 -0.30 -11.65 -20.39
C ARG A 33 0.34 -10.26 -20.44
N GLU A 34 -0.29 -9.28 -19.82
CA GLU A 34 0.24 -7.91 -19.72
C GLU A 34 1.60 -7.88 -19.01
N LEU A 35 1.72 -8.65 -17.92
CA LEU A 35 2.97 -8.80 -17.17
C LEU A 35 4.07 -9.45 -18.02
N ALA A 36 3.77 -10.56 -18.70
CA ALA A 36 4.72 -11.23 -19.59
C ALA A 36 5.18 -10.29 -20.73
N ALA A 37 4.25 -9.57 -21.35
CA ALA A 37 4.57 -8.58 -22.38
C ALA A 37 5.49 -7.47 -21.86
N GLY A 38 5.25 -6.96 -20.65
CA GLY A 38 6.11 -5.99 -19.98
C GLY A 38 7.52 -6.49 -19.72
N TYR A 39 7.64 -7.71 -19.17
CA TYR A 39 8.93 -8.36 -18.93
C TYR A 39 9.75 -8.49 -20.23
N HIS A 40 9.13 -8.97 -21.31
CA HIS A 40 9.81 -9.14 -22.59
C HIS A 40 10.17 -7.80 -23.24
N ALA A 41 9.34 -6.76 -23.07
CA ALA A 41 9.67 -5.42 -23.55
C ALA A 41 10.89 -4.83 -22.83
N LEU A 42 11.05 -5.07 -21.52
CA LEU A 42 12.25 -4.68 -20.77
C LEU A 42 13.48 -5.46 -21.25
N ARG A 43 13.35 -6.79 -21.38
CA ARG A 43 14.43 -7.65 -21.88
C ARG A 43 14.92 -7.26 -23.27
N GLN A 44 14.05 -6.79 -24.16
CA GLN A 44 14.41 -6.29 -25.50
C GLN A 44 15.22 -4.99 -25.49
N ARG A 45 15.13 -4.20 -24.41
CA ARG A 45 15.89 -2.94 -24.25
C ARG A 45 17.28 -3.16 -23.68
N GLN A 46 17.54 -4.33 -23.07
CA GLN A 46 18.83 -4.65 -22.47
C GLN A 46 19.94 -4.66 -23.52
N ALA A 47 21.11 -4.13 -23.14
CA ALA A 47 22.28 -4.18 -24.00
C ALA A 47 22.78 -5.64 -24.14
N PRO A 48 23.40 -6.02 -25.27
CA PRO A 48 23.85 -7.40 -25.50
C PRO A 48 24.79 -7.97 -24.43
N ASP A 49 25.52 -7.09 -23.73
CA ASP A 49 26.54 -7.45 -22.74
C ASP A 49 25.99 -7.44 -21.29
N GLU A 50 24.72 -7.11 -21.09
CA GLU A 50 24.09 -7.09 -19.77
C GLU A 50 23.72 -8.50 -19.28
N ARG A 51 23.67 -8.68 -17.95
CA ARG A 51 23.16 -9.91 -17.35
C ARG A 51 21.68 -10.07 -17.72
N PRO A 52 21.21 -11.31 -17.96
CA PRO A 52 19.84 -11.53 -18.36
C PRO A 52 18.87 -11.05 -17.28
N LEU A 53 17.87 -10.28 -17.67
CA LEU A 53 16.74 -9.92 -16.82
C LEU A 53 16.08 -11.18 -16.25
N ARG A 54 15.71 -11.14 -14.98
CA ARG A 54 14.97 -12.19 -14.29
C ARG A 54 13.77 -11.60 -13.59
N ALA A 55 12.73 -12.41 -13.41
CA ALA A 55 11.55 -12.05 -12.64
C ALA A 55 11.62 -12.63 -11.23
N TYR A 56 11.21 -11.82 -10.26
CA TYR A 56 11.15 -12.20 -8.86
C TYR A 56 9.80 -11.82 -8.28
N LEU A 57 9.26 -12.67 -7.43
CA LEU A 57 8.12 -12.34 -6.59
C LEU A 57 8.63 -11.76 -5.27
N LEU A 58 8.11 -10.61 -4.89
CA LEU A 58 8.32 -10.02 -3.57
C LEU A 58 7.12 -10.36 -2.68
N LEU A 59 7.40 -11.04 -1.57
CA LEU A 59 6.43 -11.33 -0.53
C LEU A 59 6.76 -10.52 0.72
N ASP A 60 5.72 -10.09 1.44
CA ASP A 60 5.92 -9.34 2.69
C ASP A 60 6.40 -10.22 3.84
N ILE A 61 6.00 -11.50 3.84
CA ILE A 61 6.37 -12.51 4.83
C ILE A 61 6.36 -13.90 4.19
N TRP A 62 7.24 -14.80 4.65
CA TRP A 62 7.24 -16.21 4.24
C TRP A 62 6.39 -17.08 5.17
N ASP A 63 6.61 -16.96 6.48
CA ASP A 63 5.90 -17.74 7.49
C ASP A 63 4.39 -17.42 7.53
N GLY A 64 3.56 -18.46 7.59
CA GLY A 64 2.10 -18.33 7.59
C GLY A 64 1.49 -17.65 6.35
N ASN A 65 2.23 -17.58 5.23
CA ASN A 65 1.75 -16.99 3.99
C ASN A 65 1.19 -18.09 3.05
N PRO A 66 -0.12 -18.11 2.75
CA PRO A 66 -0.72 -19.11 1.85
C PRO A 66 -0.09 -19.13 0.45
N LEU A 67 0.40 -17.98 -0.03
CA LEU A 67 1.09 -17.88 -1.31
C LEU A 67 2.47 -18.57 -1.26
N ALA A 68 3.18 -18.49 -0.13
CA ALA A 68 4.46 -19.18 0.06
C ALA A 68 4.28 -20.71 0.13
N GLU A 69 3.19 -21.18 0.72
CA GLU A 69 2.82 -22.59 0.73
C GLU A 69 2.55 -23.09 -0.70
N ALA A 70 1.69 -22.40 -1.45
CA ALA A 70 1.38 -22.74 -2.84
C ALA A 70 2.63 -22.70 -3.76
N LEU A 71 3.55 -21.76 -3.53
CA LEU A 71 4.84 -21.69 -4.21
C LEU A 71 5.71 -22.91 -3.91
N SER A 72 5.76 -23.33 -2.64
CA SER A 72 6.57 -24.47 -2.21
C SER A 72 6.07 -25.78 -2.80
N GLU A 73 4.77 -25.91 -3.01
CA GLU A 73 4.15 -27.06 -3.68
C GLU A 73 4.36 -27.04 -5.19
N THR A 74 4.13 -25.88 -5.83
CA THR A 74 4.14 -25.76 -7.30
C THR A 74 5.57 -25.72 -7.85
N TRP A 75 6.46 -24.97 -7.20
CA TRP A 75 7.83 -24.74 -7.63
C TRP A 75 8.82 -24.83 -6.45
N PRO A 76 9.08 -26.05 -5.94
CA PRO A 76 9.93 -26.26 -4.76
C PRO A 76 11.36 -25.73 -4.95
N GLU A 77 11.90 -25.78 -6.18
CA GLU A 77 13.23 -25.24 -6.49
C GLU A 77 13.27 -23.71 -6.38
N ALA A 78 12.22 -23.02 -6.82
CA ALA A 78 12.09 -21.57 -6.69
C ALA A 78 11.94 -21.16 -5.21
N ALA A 79 11.10 -21.88 -4.47
CA ALA A 79 10.91 -21.69 -3.03
C ALA A 79 12.22 -21.89 -2.25
N ALA A 80 12.99 -22.94 -2.57
CA ALA A 80 14.29 -23.19 -1.95
C ALA A 80 15.34 -22.12 -2.30
N ALA A 81 15.22 -21.49 -3.48
CA ALA A 81 16.10 -20.43 -3.94
C ALA A 81 15.69 -19.02 -3.46
N ARG A 82 14.66 -18.91 -2.60
CA ARG A 82 14.24 -17.63 -2.01
C ARG A 82 15.37 -16.96 -1.23
N ALA A 83 15.34 -15.65 -1.18
CA ALA A 83 16.22 -14.84 -0.35
C ALA A 83 15.39 -13.96 0.60
N ALA A 84 15.48 -14.22 1.91
CA ALA A 84 14.95 -13.32 2.92
C ALA A 84 15.76 -12.00 2.91
N VAL A 85 15.07 -10.89 3.17
CA VAL A 85 15.70 -9.58 3.32
C VAL A 85 16.47 -9.56 4.64
N PRO A 86 17.79 -9.33 4.62
CA PRO A 86 18.64 -9.43 5.82
C PRO A 86 18.57 -8.14 6.66
N ASP A 87 17.43 -7.90 7.28
CA ASP A 87 17.19 -6.74 8.15
C ASP A 87 17.39 -7.15 9.63
N ASP A 88 18.18 -6.37 10.38
CA ASP A 88 18.50 -6.61 11.79
C ASP A 88 17.25 -6.71 12.69
N PHE A 89 16.14 -6.10 12.29
CA PHE A 89 14.85 -6.21 12.99
C PHE A 89 14.34 -7.67 13.04
N TYR A 90 14.64 -8.46 12.02
CA TYR A 90 14.22 -9.86 11.87
C TYR A 90 15.32 -10.87 12.21
N ALA A 91 16.39 -10.46 12.89
CA ALA A 91 17.47 -11.36 13.27
C ALA A 91 16.95 -12.54 14.10
N GLY A 92 17.17 -13.78 13.63
CA GLY A 92 16.65 -15.01 14.24
C GLY A 92 15.17 -15.31 13.96
N ARG A 93 14.52 -14.50 13.11
CA ARG A 93 13.13 -14.62 12.64
C ARG A 93 13.09 -14.34 11.13
N GLU A 94 14.05 -14.89 10.39
CA GLU A 94 14.25 -14.58 8.97
C GLU A 94 13.05 -14.94 8.09
N ASP A 95 12.24 -15.91 8.51
CA ASP A 95 11.01 -16.30 7.80
C ASP A 95 9.86 -15.31 8.00
N GLU A 96 9.98 -14.39 8.96
CA GLU A 96 9.05 -13.29 9.15
C GLU A 96 9.42 -12.03 8.34
N ALA A 97 10.63 -12.02 7.76
CA ALA A 97 11.10 -10.91 6.93
C ALA A 97 10.48 -10.95 5.52
N PRO A 98 10.38 -9.80 4.84
CA PRO A 98 10.10 -9.79 3.41
C PRO A 98 11.09 -10.67 2.65
N CYS A 99 10.63 -11.34 1.59
CA CYS A 99 11.50 -12.22 0.82
C CYS A 99 11.31 -12.10 -0.68
N VAL A 100 12.40 -12.32 -1.40
CA VAL A 100 12.47 -12.31 -2.86
C VAL A 100 12.58 -13.74 -3.36
N VAL A 101 11.61 -14.18 -4.15
CA VAL A 101 11.52 -15.55 -4.68
C VAL A 101 11.72 -15.50 -6.21
N PRO A 102 12.68 -16.23 -6.80
CA PRO A 102 12.81 -16.29 -8.25
C PRO A 102 11.56 -16.91 -8.87
N LEU A 103 11.00 -16.28 -9.90
CA LEU A 103 9.90 -16.86 -10.67
C LEU A 103 10.48 -17.74 -11.80
N PRO A 104 9.96 -18.96 -12.01
CA PRO A 104 10.33 -19.79 -13.15
C PRO A 104 10.02 -19.11 -14.49
N ASP A 105 10.86 -19.35 -15.51
CA ASP A 105 10.70 -18.75 -16.84
C ASP A 105 9.35 -19.11 -17.51
N GLU A 106 8.79 -20.27 -17.18
CA GLU A 106 7.48 -20.74 -17.68
C GLU A 106 6.29 -19.87 -17.22
N VAL A 107 6.47 -19.07 -16.15
CA VAL A 107 5.45 -18.12 -15.66
C VAL A 107 5.27 -16.94 -16.61
N LEU A 108 6.32 -16.56 -17.34
CA LEU A 108 6.34 -15.39 -18.23
C LEU A 108 6.71 -15.80 -19.67
N PRO A 109 5.84 -16.58 -20.35
CA PRO A 109 6.14 -17.10 -21.69
C PRO A 109 6.36 -15.97 -22.70
N HIS A 110 7.23 -16.20 -23.68
CA HIS A 110 7.47 -15.26 -24.77
C HIS A 110 6.41 -15.44 -25.86
N GLY A 111 5.33 -14.66 -25.77
CA GLY A 111 4.19 -14.78 -26.67
C GLY A 111 3.08 -15.64 -26.06
N GLY A 112 2.55 -16.59 -26.83
CA GLY A 112 1.51 -17.52 -26.37
C GLY A 112 2.03 -18.58 -25.40
N THR A 113 1.12 -19.24 -24.69
CA THR A 113 1.43 -20.44 -23.90
C THR A 113 1.46 -21.65 -24.83
N ASP A 114 2.65 -22.02 -25.31
CA ASP A 114 2.85 -23.09 -26.28
C ASP A 114 2.98 -24.48 -25.63
N THR A 115 3.07 -24.53 -24.30
CA THR A 115 3.23 -25.77 -23.52
C THR A 115 2.23 -25.87 -22.37
N LEU A 116 1.88 -27.10 -21.97
CA LEU A 116 1.00 -27.34 -20.82
C LEU A 116 1.57 -26.76 -19.51
N ALA A 117 2.89 -26.77 -19.34
CA ALA A 117 3.57 -26.19 -18.19
C ALA A 117 3.32 -24.66 -18.12
N GLN A 118 3.48 -23.96 -19.25
CA GLN A 118 3.21 -22.52 -19.33
C GLN A 118 1.73 -22.19 -19.10
N VAL A 119 0.80 -23.00 -19.60
CA VAL A 119 -0.64 -22.82 -19.33
C VAL A 119 -0.91 -22.92 -17.83
N ARG A 120 -0.42 -23.97 -17.17
CA ARG A 120 -0.61 -24.17 -15.73
C ARG A 120 0.06 -23.08 -14.90
N ALA A 121 1.25 -22.65 -15.30
CA ALA A 121 1.97 -21.56 -14.64
C ALA A 121 1.17 -20.25 -14.72
N GLN A 122 0.59 -19.95 -15.89
CA GLN A 122 -0.24 -18.77 -16.08
C GLN A 122 -1.55 -18.84 -15.28
N GLU A 123 -2.21 -20.01 -15.25
CA GLU A 123 -3.40 -20.23 -14.44
C GLU A 123 -3.12 -20.07 -12.94
N THR A 124 -1.98 -20.60 -12.49
CA THR A 124 -1.53 -20.49 -11.10
C THR A 124 -1.27 -19.04 -10.72
N LEU A 125 -0.51 -18.30 -11.55
CA LEU A 125 -0.27 -16.88 -11.32
C LEU A 125 -1.59 -16.10 -11.32
N ALA A 126 -2.52 -16.38 -12.22
CA ALA A 126 -3.81 -15.69 -12.27
C ALA A 126 -4.62 -15.88 -10.99
N ARG A 127 -4.62 -17.08 -10.40
CA ARG A 127 -5.24 -17.33 -9.09
C ARG A 127 -4.58 -16.52 -7.98
N TRP A 128 -3.26 -16.44 -7.97
CA TRP A 128 -2.55 -15.61 -6.98
C TRP A 128 -2.86 -14.12 -7.12
N LEU A 129 -3.00 -13.62 -8.35
CA LEU A 129 -3.43 -12.24 -8.57
C LEU A 129 -4.87 -12.00 -8.13
N GLU A 130 -5.75 -13.00 -8.30
CA GLU A 130 -7.12 -12.96 -7.80
C GLU A 130 -7.17 -12.90 -6.27
N ASP A 131 -6.39 -13.73 -5.58
CA ASP A 131 -6.26 -13.72 -4.12
C ASP A 131 -5.68 -12.39 -3.62
N ALA A 132 -4.60 -11.92 -4.26
CA ALA A 132 -3.98 -10.65 -3.93
C ALA A 132 -4.94 -9.45 -4.16
N SER A 133 -5.77 -9.51 -5.20
CA SER A 133 -6.79 -8.50 -5.49
C SER A 133 -7.89 -8.48 -4.42
N ARG A 134 -8.31 -9.65 -3.93
CA ARG A 134 -9.22 -9.78 -2.79
C ARG A 134 -8.61 -9.19 -1.52
N GLN A 135 -7.35 -9.51 -1.22
CA GLN A 135 -6.61 -8.92 -0.10
C GLN A 135 -6.50 -7.39 -0.23
N ALA A 136 -6.20 -6.87 -1.41
CA ALA A 136 -6.08 -5.43 -1.65
C ALA A 136 -7.41 -4.69 -1.46
N SER A 137 -8.53 -5.34 -1.82
CA SER A 137 -9.88 -4.83 -1.61
C SER A 137 -10.25 -4.70 -0.13
N GLN A 138 -9.71 -5.60 0.70
CA GLN A 138 -9.75 -5.53 2.16
C GLN A 138 -8.65 -4.59 2.68
N ARG A 139 -8.75 -3.30 2.37
CA ARG A 139 -7.69 -2.27 2.47
C ARG A 139 -6.92 -2.15 3.81
N LEU A 140 -7.43 -2.76 4.88
CA LEU A 140 -6.84 -2.80 6.23
C LEU A 140 -6.14 -4.11 6.57
N VAL A 141 -6.25 -5.13 5.72
CA VAL A 141 -5.62 -6.43 5.88
C VAL A 141 -4.18 -6.38 5.39
N TRP A 142 -3.38 -7.29 5.93
CA TRP A 142 -2.00 -7.52 5.53
C TRP A 142 -1.94 -7.98 4.06
N GLN A 143 -0.99 -7.44 3.29
CA GLN A 143 -0.80 -7.82 1.88
C GLN A 143 0.35 -8.81 1.79
N HIS A 144 0.06 -10.05 1.40
CA HIS A 144 1.10 -11.08 1.25
C HIS A 144 1.87 -10.93 -0.07
N PHE A 145 1.14 -10.66 -1.14
CA PHE A 145 1.71 -10.32 -2.44
C PHE A 145 2.06 -8.83 -2.45
N CYS A 146 3.35 -8.50 -2.59
CA CYS A 146 3.79 -7.11 -2.69
C CYS A 146 3.89 -6.67 -4.16
N ALA A 147 4.76 -7.35 -4.90
CA ALA A 147 5.11 -6.97 -6.27
C ALA A 147 5.82 -8.10 -7.01
N ILE A 148 5.91 -7.95 -8.33
CA ILE A 148 6.83 -8.67 -9.19
C ILE A 148 7.94 -7.70 -9.59
N LEU A 149 9.18 -8.10 -9.36
CA LEU A 149 10.38 -7.32 -9.62
C LEU A 149 11.10 -7.89 -10.84
N PHE A 150 11.58 -7.02 -11.71
CA PHE A 150 12.44 -7.38 -12.82
C PHE A 150 13.84 -6.84 -12.57
N SER A 151 14.83 -7.72 -12.47
CA SER A 151 16.21 -7.30 -12.23
C SER A 151 17.21 -8.28 -12.86
N PRO A 152 18.35 -7.78 -13.38
CA PRO A 152 19.48 -8.61 -13.81
C PRO A 152 20.28 -9.19 -12.64
N ASP A 153 20.09 -8.67 -11.42
CA ASP A 153 20.76 -9.18 -10.22
C ASP A 153 20.08 -10.41 -9.64
N SER A 154 20.80 -11.19 -8.84
CA SER A 154 20.23 -12.37 -8.17
C SER A 154 19.26 -11.99 -7.04
N ALA A 155 18.36 -12.90 -6.66
CA ALA A 155 17.42 -12.71 -5.56
C ALA A 155 18.12 -12.22 -4.27
N ALA A 156 19.29 -12.78 -3.93
CA ALA A 156 20.07 -12.37 -2.77
C ALA A 156 20.61 -10.93 -2.86
N TRP A 157 21.01 -10.48 -4.05
CA TRP A 157 21.45 -9.11 -4.26
C TRP A 157 20.27 -8.12 -4.20
N VAL A 158 19.14 -8.48 -4.82
CA VAL A 158 17.90 -7.71 -4.71
C VAL A 158 17.47 -7.60 -3.25
N ALA A 159 17.43 -8.70 -2.50
CA ALA A 159 17.06 -8.71 -1.08
C ALA A 159 17.99 -7.84 -0.21
N ARG A 160 19.31 -7.88 -0.45
CA ARG A 160 20.28 -7.01 0.24
C ARG A 160 20.04 -5.53 -0.07
N TYR A 161 19.73 -5.21 -1.32
CA TYR A 161 19.42 -3.85 -1.71
C TYR A 161 18.14 -3.36 -1.03
N LEU A 162 17.10 -4.19 -1.01
CA LEU A 162 15.85 -3.90 -0.31
C LEU A 162 16.07 -3.68 1.21
N ALA A 163 16.95 -4.46 1.86
CA ALA A 163 17.31 -4.23 3.27
C ALA A 163 17.86 -2.81 3.52
N SER A 164 18.60 -2.25 2.56
CA SER A 164 19.13 -0.89 2.67
C SER A 164 18.06 0.21 2.58
N LEU A 165 16.85 -0.13 2.13
CA LEU A 165 15.67 0.74 2.19
C LEU A 165 14.89 0.60 3.50
N GLY A 166 15.05 -0.52 4.22
CA GLY A 166 14.29 -0.87 5.43
C GLY A 166 14.47 0.10 6.58
N PHE A 167 15.68 0.61 6.81
CA PHE A 167 15.92 1.62 7.86
C PHE A 167 16.01 3.03 7.29
N GLN A 168 14.98 3.83 7.54
CA GLN A 168 14.92 5.24 7.14
C GLN A 168 14.94 6.16 8.36
N TYR A 169 15.62 7.30 8.26
CA TYR A 169 15.49 8.38 9.22
C TYR A 169 14.34 9.29 8.78
N PRO A 170 13.26 9.39 9.56
CA PRO A 170 12.21 10.35 9.29
C PRO A 170 12.80 11.76 9.16
N PRO A 171 12.20 12.63 8.33
CA PRO A 171 12.55 14.04 8.27
C PRO A 171 12.55 14.66 9.67
N GLU A 172 13.58 15.46 9.97
CA GLU A 172 13.79 16.11 11.27
C GLU A 172 14.05 15.16 12.47
N SER A 173 14.07 13.84 12.23
CA SER A 173 14.41 12.83 13.24
C SER A 173 15.88 12.42 13.16
N SER A 174 16.48 12.21 14.34
CA SER A 174 17.77 11.54 14.51
C SER A 174 17.66 10.03 14.70
N THR A 175 16.45 9.50 14.85
CA THR A 175 16.19 8.08 15.12
C THR A 175 15.67 7.39 13.87
N ALA A 176 16.35 6.34 13.42
CA ALA A 176 15.90 5.50 12.32
C ALA A 176 14.64 4.71 12.70
N ARG A 177 13.79 4.44 11.71
CA ARG A 177 12.58 3.62 11.83
C ARG A 177 12.56 2.57 10.73
N LEU A 178 11.96 1.43 11.03
CA LEU A 178 11.63 0.43 10.03
C LEU A 178 10.58 1.02 9.06
N PHE A 179 10.88 0.92 7.78
CA PHE A 179 10.11 1.49 6.69
C PHE A 179 9.65 0.36 5.76
N ARG A 180 8.33 0.26 5.56
CA ARG A 180 7.70 -0.81 4.76
C ARG A 180 7.78 -0.51 3.27
N TYR A 181 9.00 -0.45 2.72
CA TYR A 181 9.23 -0.20 1.28
C TYR A 181 8.55 -1.25 0.38
N GLN A 182 8.33 -2.46 0.90
CA GLN A 182 7.69 -3.57 0.20
C GLN A 182 6.18 -3.42 0.06
N ASP A 183 5.54 -2.62 0.91
CA ASP A 183 4.10 -2.48 0.89
C ASP A 183 3.66 -1.74 -0.40
N PRO A 184 2.83 -2.36 -1.27
CA PRO A 184 2.42 -1.74 -2.52
C PRO A 184 1.64 -0.44 -2.29
N ARG A 185 0.96 -0.29 -1.15
CA ARG A 185 0.26 0.96 -0.79
C ARG A 185 1.25 2.09 -0.58
N VAL A 186 2.39 1.81 0.05
CA VAL A 186 3.45 2.79 0.29
C VAL A 186 4.05 3.23 -1.04
N MET A 187 4.48 2.27 -1.86
CA MET A 187 5.06 2.54 -3.19
C MET A 187 4.13 3.40 -4.04
N GLN A 188 2.85 3.03 -4.16
CA GLN A 188 1.89 3.73 -5.02
C GLN A 188 1.56 5.16 -4.56
N ARG A 189 1.67 5.44 -3.26
CA ARG A 189 1.43 6.79 -2.70
C ARG A 189 2.62 7.71 -2.89
N VAL A 190 3.82 7.19 -2.68
CA VAL A 190 5.03 8.01 -2.66
C VAL A 190 5.67 8.13 -4.04
N TRP A 191 5.63 7.08 -4.87
CA TRP A 191 6.33 7.01 -6.16
C TRP A 191 6.06 8.21 -7.08
N PRO A 192 4.81 8.69 -7.26
CA PRO A 192 4.55 9.85 -8.11
C PRO A 192 5.11 11.17 -7.58
N ALA A 193 5.41 11.24 -6.27
CA ALA A 193 5.98 12.41 -5.61
C ALA A 193 7.51 12.35 -5.53
N LEU A 194 8.13 11.22 -5.87
CA LEU A 194 9.59 11.09 -5.91
C LEU A 194 10.17 11.75 -7.16
N SER A 195 11.29 12.45 -7.00
CA SER A 195 12.13 12.86 -8.12
C SER A 195 12.73 11.65 -8.84
N ALA A 196 13.16 11.81 -10.10
CA ALA A 196 13.77 10.73 -10.86
C ALA A 196 15.03 10.14 -10.16
N ALA A 197 15.81 10.97 -9.47
CA ALA A 197 16.95 10.51 -8.68
C ALA A 197 16.51 9.65 -7.47
N GLN A 198 15.46 10.06 -6.76
CA GLN A 198 14.89 9.28 -5.66
C GLN A 198 14.26 7.97 -6.15
N GLN A 199 13.56 7.99 -7.30
CA GLN A 199 13.01 6.80 -7.94
C GLN A 199 14.13 5.81 -8.32
N GLY A 200 15.22 6.30 -8.93
CA GLY A 200 16.40 5.49 -9.22
C GLY A 200 17.06 4.91 -7.96
N MET A 201 17.12 5.69 -6.88
CA MET A 201 17.61 5.22 -5.58
C MET A 201 16.64 4.32 -4.81
N TRP A 202 15.35 4.31 -5.15
CA TRP A 202 14.42 3.36 -4.56
C TRP A 202 14.53 2.00 -5.26
N LEU A 203 14.62 1.99 -6.59
CA LEU A 203 14.66 0.74 -7.36
C LEU A 203 16.06 0.11 -7.44
N GLY A 204 17.12 0.93 -7.43
CA GLY A 204 18.49 0.46 -7.57
C GLY A 204 18.72 -0.24 -8.91
N ALA A 205 19.06 -1.53 -8.84
CA ALA A 205 19.24 -2.39 -10.02
C ALA A 205 17.94 -3.06 -10.49
N VAL A 206 16.80 -2.83 -9.82
CA VAL A 206 15.49 -3.27 -10.29
C VAL A 206 15.09 -2.37 -11.46
N GLU A 207 14.83 -2.97 -12.63
CA GLU A 207 14.39 -2.26 -13.84
C GLU A 207 12.88 -1.99 -13.82
N GLY A 208 12.11 -2.87 -13.19
CA GLY A 208 10.66 -2.73 -13.05
C GLY A 208 10.13 -3.32 -11.75
N TRP A 209 9.23 -2.59 -11.11
CA TRP A 209 8.43 -3.01 -9.96
C TRP A 209 6.96 -2.95 -10.34
N TRP A 210 6.31 -4.11 -10.32
CA TRP A 210 4.93 -4.27 -10.79
C TRP A 210 4.06 -4.79 -9.64
N SER A 211 3.08 -4.01 -9.21
CA SER A 211 2.14 -4.39 -8.14
C SER A 211 0.71 -4.18 -8.60
N LEU A 212 -0.24 -4.94 -8.06
CA LEU A 212 -1.65 -4.66 -8.30
C LEU A 212 -2.02 -3.29 -7.70
N THR A 213 -2.75 -2.47 -8.47
CA THR A 213 -3.19 -1.16 -8.00
C THR A 213 -4.03 -1.31 -6.73
N GLN A 214 -3.64 -0.58 -5.68
CA GLN A 214 -4.27 -0.64 -4.37
C GLN A 214 -5.45 0.36 -4.31
N PRO A 215 -6.63 -0.06 -3.83
CA PRO A 215 -7.77 0.84 -3.69
C PRO A 215 -7.46 2.05 -2.81
N TRP A 216 -7.89 3.23 -3.27
CA TRP A 216 -7.76 4.48 -2.53
C TRP A 216 -8.79 5.50 -2.97
N GLY A 217 -9.71 5.79 -2.07
CA GLY A 217 -10.90 6.56 -2.34
C GLY A 217 -12.04 6.08 -1.45
N PRO A 218 -13.26 6.56 -1.67
CA PRO A 218 -14.44 6.16 -0.90
C PRO A 218 -14.58 4.63 -0.74
N TRP A 219 -15.09 4.21 0.41
CA TRP A 219 -15.33 2.80 0.74
C TRP A 219 -16.83 2.59 0.92
N ALA A 220 -17.44 1.75 0.09
CA ALA A 220 -18.83 1.37 0.23
C ALA A 220 -18.99 0.32 1.35
N MET A 221 -20.11 0.38 2.08
CA MET A 221 -20.38 -0.56 3.18
C MET A 221 -20.45 -2.01 2.69
N GLU A 222 -20.98 -2.23 1.49
CA GLU A 222 -21.04 -3.53 0.82
C GLU A 222 -19.63 -4.11 0.58
N GLY A 223 -18.65 -3.23 0.34
CA GLY A 223 -17.24 -3.62 0.17
C GLY A 223 -16.51 -3.90 1.48
N LEU A 224 -17.06 -3.53 2.64
CA LEU A 224 -16.52 -3.88 3.95
C LEU A 224 -16.98 -5.28 4.43
N VAL A 225 -18.19 -5.67 4.03
CA VAL A 225 -18.84 -6.93 4.44
C VAL A 225 -18.84 -7.95 3.30
N ALA A 226 -18.15 -7.65 2.18
CA ALA A 226 -18.13 -8.51 1.02
C ALA A 226 -17.63 -9.92 1.42
N PRO A 227 -18.37 -10.99 1.07
CA PRO A 227 -17.94 -12.35 1.35
C PRO A 227 -16.62 -12.64 0.62
N ALA A 228 -15.85 -13.60 1.15
CA ALA A 228 -14.55 -14.00 0.57
C ALA A 228 -14.63 -14.39 -0.92
N ASP A 229 -15.83 -14.78 -1.38
CA ASP A 229 -16.11 -15.22 -2.76
C ASP A 229 -16.67 -14.12 -3.66
N ALA A 230 -16.73 -12.87 -3.20
CA ALA A 230 -17.16 -11.76 -4.05
C ALA A 230 -16.19 -11.59 -5.23
N THR A 231 -16.71 -11.54 -6.45
CA THR A 231 -15.91 -11.34 -7.64
C THR A 231 -15.29 -9.94 -7.61
N VAL A 232 -13.97 -9.87 -7.45
CA VAL A 232 -13.23 -8.60 -7.47
C VAL A 232 -12.68 -8.37 -8.88
N PRO A 233 -12.95 -7.21 -9.50
CA PRO A 233 -12.39 -6.89 -10.81
C PRO A 233 -10.87 -6.89 -10.75
N ALA A 234 -10.20 -7.39 -11.80
CA ALA A 234 -8.74 -7.44 -11.83
C ALA A 234 -8.15 -6.02 -11.96
N PRO A 235 -7.54 -5.47 -10.89
CA PRO A 235 -7.02 -4.11 -10.91
C PRO A 235 -5.90 -4.00 -11.96
N PRO A 236 -5.70 -2.82 -12.55
CA PRO A 236 -4.58 -2.60 -13.46
C PRO A 236 -3.25 -2.75 -12.70
N TRP A 237 -2.19 -3.07 -13.44
CA TRP A 237 -0.84 -3.04 -12.90
C TRP A 237 -0.41 -1.59 -12.62
N PHE A 238 0.03 -1.34 -11.40
CA PHE A 238 0.90 -0.20 -11.11
C PHE A 238 2.34 -0.58 -11.47
N LYS A 239 2.99 0.28 -12.27
CA LYS A 239 4.33 0.04 -12.82
C LYS A 239 5.27 1.17 -12.38
N ALA A 240 6.26 0.83 -11.58
CA ALA A 240 7.39 1.69 -11.27
C ALA A 240 8.61 1.17 -12.04
N GLU A 241 8.95 1.85 -13.13
CA GLU A 241 10.11 1.52 -13.95
C GLU A 241 11.27 2.47 -13.62
N ARG A 242 12.49 1.96 -13.71
CA ARG A 242 13.69 2.77 -13.46
C ARG A 242 13.74 3.93 -14.44
N PRO A 243 13.78 5.20 -13.96
CA PRO A 243 13.85 6.34 -14.86
C PRO A 243 15.19 6.35 -15.61
N MET A 244 15.14 6.68 -16.90
CA MET A 244 16.34 7.02 -17.67
C MET A 244 16.82 8.41 -17.22
N VAL A 245 17.64 8.46 -16.16
CA VAL A 245 18.21 9.72 -15.68
C VAL A 245 19.50 10.01 -16.47
N PRO A 246 19.65 11.20 -17.09
CA PRO A 246 20.94 11.63 -17.62
C PRO A 246 21.95 11.77 -16.48
N ASP A 247 23.15 11.21 -16.65
CA ASP A 247 24.24 11.34 -15.67
C ASP A 247 24.45 12.81 -15.28
N GLY A 248 24.27 13.15 -14.00
CA GLY A 248 24.64 14.48 -13.47
C GLY A 248 23.71 15.14 -12.45
N GLN A 249 22.54 14.57 -12.13
CA GLN A 249 21.63 15.13 -11.09
C GLN A 249 21.60 14.32 -9.79
N SER A 250 22.71 13.69 -9.43
CA SER A 250 22.86 13.09 -8.10
C SER A 250 23.37 14.18 -7.15
N GLY A 251 22.45 14.97 -6.58
CA GLY A 251 22.75 15.62 -5.30
C GLY A 251 23.19 14.56 -4.27
N MET A 252 23.78 14.98 -3.14
CA MET A 252 24.09 14.05 -2.02
C MET A 252 22.80 13.48 -1.42
N LEU A 253 22.18 12.52 -2.12
CA LEU A 253 21.09 11.73 -1.62
C LEU A 253 21.70 10.57 -0.83
N VAL A 254 21.20 10.38 0.39
CA VAL A 254 21.58 9.28 1.26
C VAL A 254 20.40 8.32 1.31
N LEU A 255 20.64 7.04 1.03
CA LEU A 255 19.57 6.05 0.90
C LEU A 255 18.71 5.91 2.17
N SER A 256 19.31 6.11 3.34
CA SER A 256 18.61 6.10 4.63
C SER A 256 17.85 7.41 4.94
N ARG A 257 17.90 8.40 4.04
CA ARG A 257 17.18 9.69 4.13
C ARG A 257 16.58 10.02 2.76
N LEU A 258 15.89 9.04 2.17
CA LEU A 258 15.45 9.12 0.80
C LEU A 258 14.35 10.18 0.59
N MET A 259 13.50 10.39 1.60
CA MET A 259 12.26 11.17 1.48
C MET A 259 12.32 12.50 2.26
N ASN A 260 11.66 13.53 1.73
CA ASN A 260 11.35 14.75 2.47
C ASN A 260 10.08 14.58 3.35
N ALA A 261 9.72 15.61 4.12
CA ALA A 261 8.57 15.59 5.04
C ALA A 261 7.24 15.22 4.36
N GLU A 262 6.98 15.80 3.18
CA GLU A 262 5.75 15.54 2.43
C GLU A 262 5.69 14.08 1.93
N GLN A 263 6.78 13.61 1.32
CA GLN A 263 6.90 12.25 0.81
C GLN A 263 6.80 11.22 1.95
N TRP A 264 7.44 11.50 3.09
CA TRP A 264 7.35 10.68 4.30
C TRP A 264 5.90 10.60 4.80
N GLY A 265 5.18 11.73 4.84
CA GLY A 265 3.76 11.76 5.19
C GLY A 265 2.90 10.92 4.25
N ARG A 266 3.11 11.04 2.93
CA ARG A 266 2.41 10.21 1.91
C ARG A 266 2.67 8.72 2.09
N ALA A 267 3.91 8.34 2.40
CA ALA A 267 4.28 6.94 2.60
C ALA A 267 3.55 6.28 3.78
N HIS A 268 3.16 7.05 4.80
CA HIS A 268 2.48 6.54 6.00
C HIS A 268 0.98 6.89 6.04
N SER A 269 0.42 7.39 4.94
CA SER A 269 -0.95 7.92 4.92
C SER A 269 -2.02 6.83 4.80
N ALA A 270 -1.66 5.67 4.24
CA ALA A 270 -2.62 4.62 3.88
C ALA A 270 -3.44 4.07 5.06
N PRO A 271 -2.84 3.73 6.22
CA PRO A 271 -3.60 3.19 7.36
C PRO A 271 -4.66 4.18 7.87
N VAL A 272 -4.28 5.44 8.07
CA VAL A 272 -5.19 6.48 8.58
C VAL A 272 -6.30 6.74 7.56
N GLY A 273 -5.98 6.96 6.28
CA GLY A 273 -6.99 7.23 5.26
C GLY A 273 -8.01 6.10 5.11
N ASN A 274 -7.56 4.84 5.11
CA ASN A 274 -8.45 3.68 5.03
C ASN A 274 -9.36 3.55 6.26
N ARG A 275 -8.85 3.84 7.47
CA ARG A 275 -9.68 3.85 8.69
C ARG A 275 -10.72 4.97 8.67
N VAL A 276 -10.38 6.14 8.13
CA VAL A 276 -11.33 7.24 7.98
C VAL A 276 -12.45 6.87 7.01
N TRP A 277 -12.13 6.32 5.82
CA TRP A 277 -13.18 5.87 4.91
C TRP A 277 -14.04 4.75 5.48
N MET A 278 -13.44 3.78 6.18
CA MET A 278 -14.18 2.76 6.91
C MET A 278 -15.14 3.40 7.92
N ARG A 279 -14.67 4.38 8.70
CA ARG A 279 -15.51 5.12 9.65
C ARG A 279 -16.70 5.81 8.95
N PHE A 280 -16.50 6.43 7.80
CA PHE A 280 -17.63 6.99 7.01
C PHE A 280 -18.63 5.93 6.57
N ALA A 281 -18.14 4.83 6.01
CA ALA A 281 -18.99 3.74 5.55
C ALA A 281 -19.80 3.11 6.70
N GLU A 282 -19.16 2.86 7.85
CA GLU A 282 -19.81 2.33 9.06
C GLU A 282 -20.88 3.28 9.62
N ASN A 283 -20.76 4.58 9.38
CA ASN A 283 -21.74 5.59 9.78
C ASN A 283 -22.77 5.88 8.68
N GLY A 284 -22.87 5.03 7.65
CA GLY A 284 -23.88 5.09 6.60
C GLY A 284 -23.68 6.20 5.58
N CYS A 285 -22.50 6.82 5.51
CA CYS A 285 -22.21 7.84 4.51
C CYS A 285 -21.99 7.19 3.12
N GLY A 286 -22.74 7.67 2.13
CA GLY A 286 -22.58 7.25 0.74
C GLY A 286 -21.19 7.56 0.19
N ALA A 287 -20.75 6.83 -0.83
CA ALA A 287 -19.43 7.02 -1.43
C ALA A 287 -19.22 8.44 -1.98
N ASP A 288 -20.30 9.12 -2.40
CA ASP A 288 -20.34 10.50 -2.87
C ASP A 288 -20.27 11.55 -1.74
N GLU A 289 -20.59 11.16 -0.50
CA GLU A 289 -20.50 12.03 0.67
C GLU A 289 -19.14 11.95 1.38
N GLN A 290 -18.36 10.92 1.04
CA GLN A 290 -17.02 10.67 1.53
C GLN A 290 -15.98 11.54 0.82
N PRO A 291 -14.85 11.88 1.47
CA PRO A 291 -13.77 12.57 0.79
C PRO A 291 -13.23 11.70 -0.36
N ASP A 292 -13.01 12.29 -1.53
CA ASP A 292 -12.29 11.60 -2.59
C ASP A 292 -10.79 11.42 -2.24
N ALA A 293 -10.06 10.73 -3.11
CA ALA A 293 -8.64 10.44 -2.93
C ALA A 293 -7.78 11.70 -2.73
N ASP A 294 -8.07 12.77 -3.47
CA ASP A 294 -7.28 14.00 -3.48
C ASP A 294 -7.58 14.83 -2.23
N LEU A 295 -8.86 14.98 -1.88
CA LEU A 295 -9.29 15.65 -0.66
C LEU A 295 -8.75 14.92 0.58
N MET A 296 -8.81 13.59 0.60
CA MET A 296 -8.23 12.79 1.68
C MET A 296 -6.73 13.09 1.84
N GLN A 297 -5.98 13.11 0.74
CA GLN A 297 -4.55 13.41 0.76
C GLN A 297 -4.25 14.84 1.24
N GLN A 298 -5.07 15.82 0.86
CA GLN A 298 -4.96 17.21 1.32
C GLN A 298 -5.24 17.34 2.82
N LEU A 299 -6.30 16.69 3.32
CA LEU A 299 -6.66 16.72 4.74
C LEU A 299 -5.62 16.00 5.60
N LEU A 300 -5.09 14.86 5.14
CA LEU A 300 -3.98 14.16 5.79
C LEU A 300 -2.73 15.06 5.90
N ALA A 301 -2.32 15.70 4.80
CA ALA A 301 -1.19 16.61 4.81
C ALA A 301 -1.43 17.82 5.74
N THR A 302 -2.64 18.37 5.72
CA THR A 302 -3.01 19.51 6.57
C THR A 302 -2.94 19.14 8.05
N GLY A 303 -3.55 18.03 8.45
CA GLY A 303 -3.54 17.57 9.84
C GLY A 303 -2.14 17.20 10.35
N VAL A 304 -1.29 16.58 9.49
CA VAL A 304 0.12 16.34 9.82
C VAL A 304 0.88 17.65 10.03
N SER A 305 0.60 18.69 9.24
CA SER A 305 1.27 20.00 9.43
C SER A 305 0.89 20.68 10.75
N TYR A 306 -0.25 20.32 11.35
CA TYR A 306 -0.62 20.73 12.70
C TYR A 306 0.01 19.89 13.82
N GLY A 307 0.76 18.83 13.48
CA GLY A 307 1.39 17.93 14.43
C GLY A 307 0.42 16.94 15.07
N LEU A 308 -0.70 16.62 14.40
CA LEU A 308 -1.66 15.65 14.91
C LEU A 308 -1.10 14.22 14.85
N ASP A 309 -1.33 13.46 15.93
CA ASP A 309 -1.08 12.02 15.94
C ASP A 309 -2.14 11.27 15.12
N GLU A 310 -1.96 9.96 14.89
CA GLU A 310 -2.86 9.19 14.03
C GLU A 310 -4.33 9.27 14.48
N ARG A 311 -4.57 9.19 15.79
CA ARG A 311 -5.91 9.22 16.39
C ARG A 311 -6.60 10.56 16.20
N SER A 312 -5.88 11.66 16.45
CA SER A 312 -6.40 13.01 16.26
C SER A 312 -6.52 13.37 14.79
N LEU A 313 -5.67 12.80 13.94
CA LEU A 313 -5.73 12.97 12.50
C LEU A 313 -7.01 12.34 11.91
N GLU A 314 -7.38 11.14 12.36
CA GLU A 314 -8.67 10.51 11.98
C GLU A 314 -9.87 11.39 12.36
N ASP A 315 -9.86 11.91 13.59
CA ASP A 315 -10.92 12.80 14.09
C ASP A 315 -10.95 14.14 13.34
N PHE A 316 -9.80 14.73 13.06
CA PHE A 316 -9.69 15.97 12.28
C PHE A 316 -10.33 15.82 10.90
N ILE A 317 -10.01 14.73 10.18
CA ILE A 317 -10.57 14.48 8.84
C ILE A 317 -12.07 14.22 8.92
N TRP A 318 -12.50 13.41 9.89
CA TRP A 318 -13.91 13.16 10.16
C TRP A 318 -14.68 14.46 10.39
N CYS A 319 -14.21 15.31 11.30
CA CYS A 319 -14.84 16.59 11.60
C CYS A 319 -14.83 17.54 10.39
N SER A 320 -13.69 17.63 9.68
CA SER A 320 -13.54 18.49 8.50
C SER A 320 -14.59 18.19 7.45
N VAL A 321 -14.94 16.92 7.25
CA VAL A 321 -15.93 16.53 6.24
C VAL A 321 -17.34 16.57 6.83
N ARG A 322 -17.58 16.13 8.07
CA ARG A 322 -18.93 16.03 8.65
C ARG A 322 -19.57 17.37 8.98
N TYR A 323 -18.80 18.33 9.47
CA TYR A 323 -19.29 19.63 9.90
C TYR A 323 -19.16 20.72 8.83
N ARG A 324 -18.86 20.33 7.58
CA ARG A 324 -18.72 21.27 6.46
C ARG A 324 -20.03 22.02 6.22
N GLU A 325 -19.96 23.35 6.17
CA GLU A 325 -21.11 24.19 5.77
C GLU A 325 -21.36 24.10 4.26
N ALA A 326 -20.28 23.93 3.49
CA ALA A 326 -20.31 23.73 2.04
C ALA A 326 -19.31 22.63 1.65
N PRO A 327 -19.58 21.86 0.58
CA PRO A 327 -18.60 20.94 0.03
C PRO A 327 -17.30 21.65 -0.39
N PRO A 328 -16.14 20.97 -0.36
CA PRO A 328 -15.99 19.53 -0.06
C PRO A 328 -15.66 19.21 1.41
N ALA A 329 -15.18 20.18 2.18
CA ALA A 329 -14.84 20.08 3.61
C ALA A 329 -14.84 21.48 4.24
N ILE A 330 -14.71 21.56 5.57
CA ILE A 330 -14.46 22.81 6.30
C ILE A 330 -13.28 23.55 5.69
N ASP A 331 -13.48 24.84 5.37
CA ASP A 331 -12.38 25.76 5.10
C ASP A 331 -11.85 26.32 6.43
N TRP A 332 -10.80 25.69 6.96
CA TRP A 332 -10.16 26.05 8.23
C TRP A 332 -9.56 27.46 8.25
N ARG A 333 -9.52 28.17 7.12
CA ARG A 333 -9.07 29.58 7.04
C ARG A 333 -10.19 30.57 7.38
N VAL A 334 -11.44 30.12 7.39
CA VAL A 334 -12.59 30.96 7.76
C VAL A 334 -12.48 31.30 9.25
N PRO A 335 -12.69 32.57 9.68
CA PRO A 335 -12.36 33.01 11.03
C PRO A 335 -12.96 32.17 12.17
N HIS A 336 -14.21 31.70 12.05
CA HIS A 336 -14.84 30.91 13.11
C HIS A 336 -14.24 29.49 13.19
N TRP A 337 -14.01 28.83 12.05
CA TRP A 337 -13.33 27.53 12.01
C TRP A 337 -11.87 27.62 12.45
N SER A 338 -11.17 28.70 12.09
CA SER A 338 -9.79 28.96 12.54
C SER A 338 -9.73 29.05 14.06
N ARG A 339 -10.67 29.79 14.69
CA ARG A 339 -10.74 29.88 16.16
C ARG A 339 -11.02 28.52 16.82
N ALA A 340 -11.99 27.76 16.29
CA ALA A 340 -12.31 26.44 16.78
C ALA A 340 -11.10 25.48 16.69
N LEU A 341 -10.38 25.53 15.56
CA LEU A 341 -9.18 24.74 15.35
C LEU A 341 -8.04 25.16 16.28
N GLU A 342 -7.77 26.46 16.41
CA GLU A 342 -6.74 26.99 17.31
C GLU A 342 -6.99 26.59 18.77
N HIS A 343 -8.22 26.73 19.24
CA HIS A 343 -8.62 26.27 20.58
C HIS A 343 -8.40 24.77 20.74
N THR A 344 -8.86 23.97 19.76
CA THR A 344 -8.72 22.51 19.80
C THR A 344 -7.25 22.09 19.85
N LEU A 345 -6.40 22.68 19.01
CA LEU A 345 -4.97 22.40 18.98
C LEU A 345 -4.27 22.84 20.28
N GLN A 346 -4.71 23.92 20.92
CA GLN A 346 -4.16 24.35 22.22
C GLN A 346 -4.46 23.33 23.33
N VAL A 347 -5.69 22.82 23.40
CA VAL A 347 -6.07 21.79 24.38
C VAL A 347 -5.29 20.50 24.14
N LEU A 348 -5.18 20.03 22.89
CA LEU A 348 -4.42 18.82 22.56
C LEU A 348 -2.92 18.92 22.92
N ARG A 349 -2.34 20.13 22.87
CA ARG A 349 -0.95 20.36 23.31
C ARG A 349 -0.81 20.37 24.83
N ALA A 350 -1.87 20.76 25.54
CA ALA A 350 -1.88 20.83 27.00
C ALA A 350 -2.22 19.49 27.65
N ASP A 351 -2.99 18.64 26.98
CA ASP A 351 -3.46 17.35 27.47
C ASP A 351 -3.29 16.27 26.39
N SER A 352 -2.40 15.31 26.65
CA SER A 352 -2.12 14.19 25.75
C SER A 352 -3.25 13.16 25.66
N ASP A 353 -4.17 13.15 26.62
CA ASP A 353 -5.33 12.25 26.63
C ASP A 353 -6.56 12.86 25.93
N ALA A 354 -6.51 14.16 25.62
CA ALA A 354 -7.57 14.84 24.91
C ALA A 354 -7.74 14.30 23.48
N ARG A 355 -8.99 14.29 23.01
CA ARG A 355 -9.35 13.88 21.63
C ARG A 355 -9.76 15.09 20.82
N PHE A 356 -9.34 15.13 19.56
CA PHE A 356 -9.68 16.21 18.65
C PHE A 356 -11.20 16.38 18.55
N ILE A 357 -11.95 15.30 18.28
CA ILE A 357 -13.41 15.37 18.12
C ILE A 357 -14.11 15.87 19.37
N SER A 358 -13.78 15.35 20.55
CA SER A 358 -14.42 15.74 21.81
C SER A 358 -14.16 17.20 22.17
N THR A 359 -12.93 17.67 21.92
CA THR A 359 -12.54 19.05 22.18
C THR A 359 -13.21 20.01 21.19
N PHE A 360 -13.26 19.62 19.92
CA PHE A 360 -13.92 20.39 18.87
C PHE A 360 -15.43 20.50 19.12
N ASP A 361 -16.10 19.38 19.42
CA ASP A 361 -17.52 19.36 19.77
C ASP A 361 -17.81 20.17 21.03
N ALA A 362 -16.94 20.13 22.04
CA ALA A 362 -17.08 20.93 23.25
C ALA A 362 -17.01 22.44 22.95
N TYR A 363 -16.10 22.87 22.07
CA TYR A 363 -16.02 24.25 21.62
C TYR A 363 -17.32 24.68 20.92
N LEU A 364 -17.80 23.88 19.97
CA LEU A 364 -19.05 24.17 19.24
C LEU A 364 -20.28 24.24 20.16
N ASN A 365 -20.35 23.37 21.17
CA ASN A 365 -21.47 23.32 22.12
C ASN A 365 -21.37 24.34 23.28
N SER A 366 -20.22 24.98 23.47
CA SER A 366 -20.02 25.99 24.53
C SER A 366 -20.75 27.31 24.26
N GLY A 367 -21.29 27.50 23.04
CA GLY A 367 -22.14 28.64 22.69
C GLY A 367 -21.38 29.94 22.41
N GLU A 368 -20.07 29.89 22.21
CA GLU A 368 -19.28 31.09 21.82
C GLU A 368 -19.62 31.60 20.40
N ASP A 369 -20.24 30.78 19.54
CA ASP A 369 -20.86 31.19 18.27
C ASP A 369 -22.17 30.41 18.06
N ALA A 370 -23.32 31.04 18.30
CA ALA A 370 -24.64 30.39 18.25
C ALA A 370 -25.26 30.41 16.85
N HIS A 371 -24.91 29.46 15.97
CA HIS A 371 -25.67 29.11 14.77
C HIS A 371 -25.53 27.59 14.56
N GLY A 372 -26.49 26.79 14.11
CA GLY A 372 -27.76 26.99 13.43
C GLY A 372 -27.97 25.69 12.66
N LEU A 373 -28.68 24.73 13.29
CA LEU A 373 -28.90 23.33 12.86
C LEU A 373 -27.63 22.45 12.91
N HIS A 374 -27.61 21.45 13.78
CA HIS A 374 -27.69 20.04 13.36
C HIS A 374 -27.77 19.10 14.58
N HIS A 375 -28.66 18.11 14.47
CA HIS A 375 -28.85 17.06 15.46
C HIS A 375 -27.66 16.10 15.48
N PRO A 376 -27.14 15.73 16.66
CA PRO A 376 -26.30 14.55 16.77
C PRO A 376 -27.18 13.34 16.44
N MET A 377 -26.72 12.51 15.50
CA MET A 377 -27.19 11.14 15.36
C MET A 377 -26.05 10.22 15.75
#